data_AF-A0A537BIK0-F1
#
_entry.id   AF-A0A537BIK0-F1
#
_cell.length_a   1.000
_cell.length_b   1.000
_cell.length_c   1.000
_cell.angle_alpha   90.00
_cell.angle_beta   90.00
_cell.angle_gamma   90.00
#
_symmetry.space_group_name_H-M   'P 1'
#
loop_
_entity.id
_entity.type
_entity.pdbx_description
1 polymer ?
#
loop_
_entity_poly.entity_id
_entity_poly.type
_entity_poly.pdbx_seq_one_letter_code
_entity_poly.pdbx_strand_id
1 'polypeptide(L)'
;MEKTSARRRFLKSVTAIGGAASFPVPTLAAEAHAQHGVRAPSQTYMYLTQPEVAFVEAAVARLIPADELGPGAKEAGVAYFIDRQLFGGWGTMAKMYRQGPWPEGTPQQGYQSPLTPQQVYRIGIGEVNAHCAKQYGNSFSALTAAQQDEVLRGLDGGKIELEAVRSQFF
;
A
#
# COMPACT_ATOMS: atom_id res chain seq x y z
N MET A 1 -27.91 39.67 6.57
CA MET A 1 -28.30 38.86 5.39
C MET A 1 -27.57 37.53 5.48
N GLU A 2 -28.16 36.60 6.21
CA GLU A 2 -27.62 35.28 6.53
C GLU A 2 -28.14 34.26 5.51
N LYS A 3 -27.24 33.48 4.89
CA LYS A 3 -27.61 32.50 3.85
C LYS A 3 -26.95 31.16 4.14
N THR A 4 -27.38 30.45 5.17
CA THR A 4 -26.93 29.05 5.42
C THR A 4 -28.04 28.23 6.06
N SER A 5 -29.04 27.83 5.27
CA SER A 5 -30.04 26.83 5.74
C SER A 5 -30.74 26.06 4.60
N ALA A 6 -30.19 26.08 3.38
CA ALA A 6 -30.82 25.42 2.23
C ALA A 6 -30.34 23.97 2.01
N ARG A 7 -29.06 23.66 2.31
CA ARG A 7 -28.46 22.35 2.00
C ARG A 7 -28.90 21.21 2.93
N ARG A 8 -29.30 21.52 4.16
CA ARG A 8 -29.65 20.52 5.19
C ARG A 8 -31.14 20.10 5.17
N ARG A 9 -31.98 20.83 4.44
CA ARG A 9 -33.44 20.57 4.35
C ARG A 9 -33.82 19.65 3.19
N PHE A 10 -32.97 19.53 2.16
CA PHE A 10 -33.23 18.65 1.02
C PHE A 10 -33.16 17.16 1.40
N LEU A 11 -32.36 16.79 2.41
CA LEU A 11 -32.19 15.39 2.84
C LEU A 11 -33.28 14.89 3.81
N LYS A 12 -34.28 15.71 4.16
CA LYS A 12 -35.30 15.35 5.17
C LYS A 12 -36.72 15.15 4.64
N SER A 13 -36.92 15.20 3.32
CA SER A 13 -38.24 14.97 2.71
C SER A 13 -38.29 13.66 1.94
N VAL A 14 -38.22 12.55 2.67
CA VAL A 14 -38.90 11.31 2.27
C VAL A 14 -39.57 10.76 3.53
N THR A 15 -40.80 11.20 3.79
CA THR A 15 -41.66 10.60 4.81
C THR A 15 -43.09 10.56 4.27
N ALA A 16 -43.51 9.34 3.97
CA ALA A 16 -44.85 8.75 4.02
C ALA A 16 -46.07 9.62 3.62
N ILE A 17 -46.67 9.29 2.47
CA ILE A 17 -48.13 9.38 2.29
C ILE A 17 -48.65 7.95 2.17
N GLY A 18 -49.57 7.59 3.08
CA GLY A 18 -50.19 6.28 3.16
C GLY A 18 -51.17 5.99 2.03
N GLY A 19 -51.21 4.72 1.65
CA GLY A 19 -52.21 4.12 0.78
C GLY A 19 -52.05 2.60 0.85
N ALA A 20 -53.05 1.90 1.34
CA ALA A 20 -53.05 0.44 1.42
C ALA A 20 -53.06 -0.16 0.01
N ALA A 21 -51.88 -0.55 -0.46
CA ALA A 21 -51.71 -1.42 -1.61
C ALA A 21 -50.57 -2.38 -1.28
N SER A 22 -50.90 -3.66 -1.12
CA SER A 22 -49.94 -4.74 -0.92
C SER A 22 -49.14 -4.91 -2.21
N PHE A 23 -48.08 -4.12 -2.37
CA PHE A 23 -47.06 -4.39 -3.38
C PHE A 23 -46.11 -5.45 -2.81
N PRO A 24 -45.80 -6.52 -3.56
CA PRO A 24 -44.80 -7.48 -3.13
C PRO A 24 -43.49 -6.73 -2.93
N VAL A 25 -42.97 -6.75 -1.70
CA VAL A 25 -41.61 -6.28 -1.41
C VAL A 25 -40.69 -7.18 -2.22
N PRO A 26 -39.95 -6.66 -3.22
CA PRO A 26 -38.92 -7.47 -3.83
C PRO A 26 -37.91 -7.67 -2.72
N THR A 27 -37.76 -8.92 -2.25
CA THR A 27 -36.55 -9.33 -1.56
C THR A 27 -35.41 -8.99 -2.51
N LEU A 28 -34.72 -7.88 -2.23
CA LEU A 28 -33.39 -7.65 -2.76
C LEU A 28 -32.57 -8.82 -2.23
N ALA A 29 -32.44 -9.85 -3.07
CA ALA A 29 -31.40 -10.83 -2.89
C ALA A 29 -30.13 -10.02 -2.68
N ALA A 30 -29.50 -10.17 -1.52
CA ALA A 30 -28.16 -9.65 -1.33
C ALA A 30 -27.36 -10.19 -2.51
N GLU A 31 -26.97 -9.29 -3.43
CA GLU A 31 -26.06 -9.65 -4.51
C GLU A 31 -24.85 -10.23 -3.80
N ALA A 32 -24.67 -11.55 -3.95
CA ALA A 32 -23.44 -12.21 -3.58
C ALA A 32 -22.35 -11.37 -4.22
N HIS A 33 -21.48 -10.77 -3.40
CA HIS A 33 -20.34 -9.99 -3.88
C HIS A 33 -19.68 -10.82 -4.98
N ALA A 34 -19.87 -10.40 -6.22
CA ALA A 34 -19.31 -11.09 -7.36
C ALA A 34 -17.81 -11.12 -7.10
N GLN A 35 -17.29 -12.32 -6.87
CA GLN A 35 -15.87 -12.57 -6.78
C GLN A 35 -15.29 -12.21 -8.15
N HIS A 36 -14.94 -10.93 -8.31
CA HIS A 36 -14.09 -10.48 -9.39
C HIS A 36 -12.70 -11.03 -9.07
N GLY A 37 -12.50 -12.30 -9.41
CA GLY A 37 -11.18 -12.89 -9.53
C GLY A 37 -10.48 -12.15 -10.65
N VAL A 38 -9.88 -11.01 -10.32
CA VAL A 38 -8.98 -10.30 -11.22
C VAL A 38 -7.77 -11.21 -11.40
N ARG A 39 -7.83 -12.05 -12.43
CA ARG A 39 -6.65 -12.75 -12.93
C ARG A 39 -5.69 -11.66 -13.38
N ALA A 40 -4.67 -11.38 -12.57
CA ALA A 40 -3.60 -10.48 -12.97
C ALA A 40 -3.05 -10.96 -14.32
N PRO A 41 -3.00 -10.11 -15.38
CA PRO A 41 -2.38 -10.48 -16.65
C PRO A 41 -0.93 -10.94 -16.43
N SER A 42 -0.25 -11.55 -17.40
CA SER A 42 1.20 -11.76 -17.27
C SER A 42 1.88 -10.40 -17.12
N GLN A 43 2.27 -10.02 -15.90
CA GLN A 43 2.64 -8.65 -15.58
C GLN A 43 4.14 -8.45 -15.77
N THR A 44 4.51 -7.81 -16.89
CA THR A 44 5.88 -7.33 -17.08
C THR A 44 6.11 -6.14 -16.15
N TYR A 45 7.06 -6.31 -15.22
CA TYR A 45 7.57 -5.25 -14.35
C TYR A 45 8.43 -4.27 -15.16
N MET A 46 8.31 -2.98 -14.85
CA MET A 46 8.90 -1.87 -15.61
C MET A 46 10.08 -1.21 -14.90
N TYR A 47 10.08 -1.18 -13.56
CA TYR A 47 11.11 -0.55 -12.75
C TYR A 47 11.89 -1.56 -11.90
N LEU A 48 11.16 -2.43 -11.19
CA LEU A 48 11.72 -3.42 -10.29
C LEU A 48 12.36 -4.57 -11.10
N THR A 49 13.52 -5.03 -10.62
CA THR A 49 14.16 -6.25 -11.10
C THR A 49 13.53 -7.48 -10.45
N GLN A 50 13.73 -8.66 -11.03
CA GLN A 50 13.13 -9.90 -10.51
C GLN A 50 13.42 -10.16 -9.01
N PRO A 51 14.65 -9.97 -8.49
CA PRO A 51 14.92 -10.11 -7.06
C PRO A 51 14.20 -9.08 -6.19
N GLU A 52 14.04 -7.84 -6.67
CA GLU A 52 13.32 -6.78 -5.97
C GLU A 52 11.81 -7.04 -5.96
N VAL A 53 11.27 -7.56 -7.07
CA VAL A 53 9.88 -8.04 -7.14
C VAL A 53 9.65 -9.12 -6.09
N ALA A 54 10.53 -10.13 -6.01
CA ALA A 54 10.41 -11.20 -5.03
C ALA A 54 10.44 -10.68 -3.59
N PHE A 55 11.27 -9.65 -3.31
CA PHE A 55 11.25 -8.95 -2.03
C PHE A 55 9.90 -8.28 -1.77
N VAL A 56 9.42 -7.44 -2.70
CA VAL A 56 8.20 -6.66 -2.51
C VAL A 56 7.00 -7.59 -2.36
N GLU A 57 6.87 -8.61 -3.20
CA GLU A 57 5.80 -9.61 -3.10
C GLU A 57 5.82 -10.37 -1.77
N ALA A 58 6.99 -10.74 -1.26
CA ALA A 58 7.12 -11.37 0.05
C ALA A 58 6.68 -10.42 1.17
N ALA A 59 7.16 -9.17 1.15
CA ALA A 59 6.85 -8.17 2.16
C ALA A 59 5.34 -7.84 2.19
N VAL A 60 4.75 -7.52 1.03
CA VAL A 60 3.33 -7.15 0.97
C VAL A 60 2.40 -8.32 1.32
N ALA A 61 2.81 -9.56 1.05
CA ALA A 61 2.04 -10.75 1.44
C ALA A 61 2.02 -11.00 2.95
N ARG A 62 3.01 -10.49 3.70
CA ARG A 62 2.97 -10.48 5.17
C ARG A 62 2.00 -9.43 5.71
N LEU A 63 1.87 -8.29 5.04
CA LEU A 63 1.01 -7.18 5.44
C LEU A 63 -0.47 -7.43 5.10
N ILE A 64 -0.75 -8.00 3.93
CA ILE A 64 -2.10 -8.30 3.46
C ILE A 64 -2.13 -9.77 3.00
N PRO A 65 -2.27 -10.72 3.93
CA PRO A 65 -2.40 -12.14 3.60
C PRO A 65 -3.74 -12.42 2.92
N ALA A 66 -3.80 -13.47 2.11
CA ALA A 66 -5.08 -13.98 1.62
C ALA A 66 -5.82 -14.70 2.76
N ASP A 67 -7.13 -14.48 2.85
CA ASP A 67 -7.98 -15.09 3.87
C ASP A 67 -9.38 -15.41 3.32
N GLU A 68 -10.31 -15.82 4.18
CA GLU A 68 -11.68 -16.16 3.79
C GLU A 68 -12.49 -14.95 3.28
N LEU A 69 -12.07 -13.72 3.60
CA LEU A 69 -12.76 -12.49 3.24
C LEU A 69 -12.34 -11.97 1.86
N GLY A 70 -11.16 -12.33 1.37
CA GLY A 70 -10.72 -11.89 0.05
C GLY A 70 -9.30 -12.26 -0.38
N PRO A 71 -8.92 -11.79 -1.59
CA PRO A 71 -7.59 -11.98 -2.14
C PRO A 71 -6.54 -11.24 -1.30
N GLY A 72 -5.35 -11.84 -1.16
CA GLY A 72 -4.20 -11.20 -0.52
C GLY A 72 -3.46 -10.26 -1.47
N ALA A 73 -2.35 -9.69 -1.00
CA ALA A 73 -1.55 -8.74 -1.77
C ALA A 73 -1.06 -9.29 -3.12
N LYS A 74 -0.76 -10.59 -3.17
CA LYS A 74 -0.26 -11.27 -4.38
C LYS A 74 -1.36 -11.36 -5.43
N GLU A 75 -2.52 -11.89 -5.04
CA GLU A 75 -3.67 -12.05 -5.92
C GLU A 75 -4.23 -10.70 -6.37
N ALA A 76 -4.13 -9.67 -5.51
CA ALA A 76 -4.53 -8.30 -5.82
C ALA A 76 -3.51 -7.52 -6.68
N GLY A 77 -2.34 -8.09 -7.00
CA GLY A 77 -1.34 -7.44 -7.86
C GLY A 77 -0.69 -6.20 -7.23
N VAL A 78 -0.55 -6.16 -5.90
CA VAL A 78 -0.02 -4.99 -5.17
C VAL A 78 1.42 -4.67 -5.60
N ALA A 79 2.28 -5.68 -5.76
CA ALA A 79 3.67 -5.47 -6.17
C ALA A 79 3.77 -4.81 -7.56
N TYR A 80 2.89 -5.19 -8.49
CA TYR A 80 2.82 -4.57 -9.80
C TYR A 80 2.28 -3.15 -9.76
N PHE A 81 1.27 -2.87 -8.92
CA PHE A 81 0.83 -1.51 -8.70
C PHE A 81 1.99 -0.63 -8.20
N ILE A 82 2.74 -1.12 -7.21
CA ILE A 82 3.94 -0.44 -6.68
C ILE A 82 4.96 -0.20 -7.80
N ASP A 83 5.27 -1.20 -8.62
CA ASP A 83 6.19 -1.06 -9.76
C ASP A 83 5.74 0.03 -10.74
N ARG A 84 4.45 0.10 -11.07
CA ARG A 84 3.89 1.14 -11.96
C ARG A 84 4.00 2.53 -11.34
N GLN A 85 3.77 2.65 -10.03
CA GLN A 85 3.94 3.91 -9.31
C GLN A 85 5.41 4.34 -9.30
N LEU A 86 6.32 3.41 -9.04
CA LEU A 86 7.76 3.64 -9.07
C LEU A 86 8.24 4.02 -10.47
N PHE A 87 7.75 3.37 -11.53
CA PHE A 87 8.09 3.73 -12.90
C PHE A 87 7.55 5.12 -13.30
N GLY A 88 6.40 5.50 -12.74
CA GLY A 88 5.73 6.76 -13.05
C GLY A 88 6.34 8.01 -12.41
N GLY A 89 5.69 9.16 -12.65
CA GLY A 89 6.13 10.45 -12.14
C GLY A 89 6.12 10.59 -10.61
N TRP A 90 5.39 9.71 -9.90
CA TRP A 90 5.48 9.63 -8.44
C TRP A 90 6.85 9.09 -8.01
N GLY A 91 7.31 8.00 -8.61
CA GLY A 91 8.59 7.39 -8.27
C GLY A 91 9.80 8.26 -8.55
N THR A 92 9.72 9.14 -9.55
CA THR A 92 10.77 10.15 -9.84
C THR A 92 10.54 11.48 -9.11
N MET A 93 9.43 11.62 -8.38
CA MET A 93 9.01 12.89 -7.75
C MET A 93 8.96 14.05 -8.75
N ALA A 94 8.45 13.82 -9.96
CA ALA A 94 8.48 14.76 -11.08
C ALA A 94 7.83 16.13 -10.78
N LYS A 95 6.92 16.19 -9.80
CA LYS A 95 6.19 17.41 -9.41
C LYS A 95 6.59 17.98 -8.04
N MET A 96 7.56 17.36 -7.36
CA MET A 96 7.94 17.77 -6.00
C MET A 96 9.15 18.70 -6.04
N TYR A 97 9.22 19.62 -5.09
CA TYR A 97 10.45 20.38 -4.83
C TYR A 97 11.48 19.45 -4.20
N ARG A 98 12.68 19.39 -4.78
CA ARG A 98 13.76 18.46 -4.38
C ARG A 98 15.10 19.15 -4.21
N GLN A 99 15.14 20.47 -4.11
CA GLN A 99 16.38 21.14 -3.78
C GLN A 99 16.54 21.14 -2.26
N GLY A 100 17.77 20.95 -1.80
CA GLY A 100 18.09 21.02 -0.39
C GLY A 100 17.99 22.45 0.17
N PRO A 101 18.30 22.61 1.46
CA PRO A 101 18.78 21.57 2.38
C PRO A 101 17.65 20.62 2.85
N TRP A 102 18.01 19.39 3.25
CA TRP A 102 17.10 18.40 3.84
C TRP A 102 17.40 18.23 5.33
N PRO A 103 17.01 19.20 6.18
CA PRO A 103 17.16 19.06 7.62
C PRO A 103 16.25 17.94 8.13
N GLU A 104 16.56 17.42 9.32
CA GLU A 104 15.62 16.57 10.03
C GLU A 104 14.35 17.36 10.34
N GLY A 105 13.22 16.89 9.82
CA GLY A 105 11.93 17.51 10.04
C GLY A 105 11.23 17.03 11.30
N THR A 106 10.23 17.80 11.72
CA THR A 106 9.24 17.36 12.71
C THR A 106 8.34 16.27 12.12
N PRO A 107 7.70 15.42 12.95
CA PRO A 107 6.78 14.38 12.46
C PRO A 107 5.64 14.89 11.58
N GLN A 108 5.25 16.16 11.72
CA GLN A 108 4.17 16.79 10.95
C GLN A 108 4.61 17.26 9.55
N GLN A 109 5.91 17.33 9.27
CA GLN A 109 6.47 17.86 8.02
C GLN A 109 6.59 16.82 6.89
N GLY A 110 6.18 15.58 7.12
CA GLY A 110 6.13 14.54 6.09
C GLY A 110 7.53 14.15 5.57
N TYR A 111 7.65 13.93 4.26
CA TYR A 111 8.85 13.42 3.63
C TYR A 111 9.97 14.46 3.54
N GLN A 112 11.11 14.21 4.20
CA GLN A 112 12.24 15.15 4.29
C GLN A 112 13.57 14.52 3.81
N SER A 113 13.52 13.65 2.79
CA SER A 113 14.70 12.98 2.24
C SER A 113 15.05 13.48 0.84
N PRO A 114 16.35 13.52 0.46
CA PRO A 114 16.78 13.80 -0.91
C PRO A 114 16.43 12.69 -1.89
N LEU A 115 16.20 11.47 -1.39
CA LEU A 115 15.98 10.30 -2.22
C LEU A 115 14.58 10.34 -2.84
N THR A 116 14.44 9.93 -4.10
CA THR A 116 13.12 9.67 -4.70
C THR A 116 12.56 8.33 -4.22
N PRO A 117 11.24 8.07 -4.30
CA PRO A 117 10.69 6.76 -3.97
C PRO A 117 11.35 5.62 -4.75
N GLN A 118 11.70 5.83 -6.03
CA GLN A 118 12.52 4.89 -6.79
C GLN A 118 13.82 4.54 -6.07
N GLN A 119 14.58 5.56 -5.66
CA GLN A 119 15.86 5.39 -4.97
C GLN A 119 15.68 4.71 -3.60
N VAL A 120 14.66 5.11 -2.84
CA VAL A 120 14.32 4.50 -1.54
C VAL A 120 14.07 3.00 -1.70
N TYR A 121 13.25 2.58 -2.67
CA TYR A 121 13.00 1.15 -2.90
C TYR A 121 14.27 0.42 -3.33
N ARG A 122 15.04 0.98 -4.28
CA ARG A 122 16.27 0.34 -4.76
C ARG A 122 17.29 0.10 -3.65
N ILE A 123 17.53 1.14 -2.85
CA ILE A 123 18.55 1.14 -1.79
C ILE A 123 18.05 0.34 -0.59
N GLY A 124 16.82 0.62 -0.11
CA GLY A 124 16.24 -0.04 1.05
C GLY A 124 16.11 -1.56 0.85
N ILE A 125 15.64 -2.02 -0.31
CA ILE A 125 15.60 -3.46 -0.62
C ILE A 125 17.00 -4.07 -0.58
N GLY A 126 18.00 -3.37 -1.14
CA GLY A 126 19.39 -3.81 -1.12
C GLY A 126 19.94 -3.96 0.30
N GLU A 127 19.73 -2.95 1.14
CA GLU A 127 20.23 -2.92 2.53
C GLU A 127 19.51 -3.94 3.41
N VAL A 128 18.19 -4.11 3.28
CA VAL A 128 17.46 -5.15 4.02
C VAL A 128 17.90 -6.54 3.59
N ASN A 129 18.11 -6.79 2.29
CA ASN A 129 18.65 -8.07 1.84
C ASN A 129 20.07 -8.30 2.36
N ALA A 130 20.91 -7.27 2.43
CA ALA A 130 22.24 -7.37 3.03
C ALA A 130 22.17 -7.68 4.53
N HIS A 131 21.25 -7.06 5.26
CA HIS A 131 20.98 -7.39 6.67
C HIS A 131 20.54 -8.85 6.82
N CYS A 132 19.56 -9.29 6.02
CA CYS A 132 19.05 -10.67 6.06
C CYS A 132 20.15 -11.69 5.72
N ALA A 133 21.00 -11.38 4.73
CA ALA A 133 22.11 -12.25 4.36
C ALA A 133 23.13 -12.40 5.50
N LYS A 134 23.42 -11.32 6.23
CA LYS A 134 24.33 -11.35 7.39
C LYS A 134 23.73 -12.13 8.56
N GLN A 135 22.44 -11.96 8.84
CA GLN A 135 21.80 -12.52 10.04
C GLN A 135 21.26 -13.94 9.85
N TYR A 136 20.74 -14.26 8.66
CA TYR A 136 20.05 -15.52 8.37
C TYR A 136 20.65 -16.29 7.17
N GLY A 137 21.68 -15.74 6.51
CA GLY A 137 22.36 -16.40 5.38
C GLY A 137 21.58 -16.41 4.06
N ASN A 138 20.45 -15.69 3.98
CA ASN A 138 19.55 -15.68 2.82
C ASN A 138 18.99 -14.27 2.55
N SER A 139 18.45 -14.04 1.35
CA SER A 139 17.67 -12.82 1.05
C SER A 139 16.33 -12.85 1.80
N PHE A 140 15.74 -11.67 2.02
CA PHE A 140 14.48 -11.53 2.77
C PHE A 140 13.36 -12.43 2.20
N SER A 141 13.22 -12.47 0.87
CA SER A 141 12.19 -13.27 0.20
C SER A 141 12.35 -14.78 0.38
N ALA A 142 13.56 -15.23 0.73
CA ALA A 142 13.88 -16.64 0.97
C ALA A 142 13.83 -17.04 2.46
N LEU A 143 13.52 -16.09 3.36
CA LEU A 143 13.35 -16.37 4.78
C LEU A 143 12.03 -17.07 5.08
N THR A 144 11.94 -17.71 6.24
CA THR A 144 10.66 -18.22 6.77
C THR A 144 9.70 -17.06 7.08
N ALA A 145 8.39 -17.31 7.09
CA ALA A 145 7.39 -16.27 7.37
C ALA A 145 7.62 -15.58 8.74
N ALA A 146 8.02 -16.34 9.76
CA ALA A 146 8.32 -15.79 11.08
C ALA A 146 9.54 -14.86 11.06
N GLN A 147 10.60 -15.23 10.33
CA GLN A 147 11.77 -14.38 10.15
C GLN A 147 11.46 -13.13 9.32
N GLN A 148 10.62 -13.25 8.28
CA GLN A 148 10.14 -12.09 7.52
C GLN A 148 9.41 -11.11 8.43
N ASP A 149 8.51 -11.60 9.29
CA ASP A 149 7.81 -10.74 10.26
C ASP A 149 8.75 -10.10 11.28
N GLU A 150 9.76 -10.83 11.74
CA GLU A 150 10.77 -10.32 12.66
C GLU A 150 11.54 -9.15 12.03
N VAL A 151 12.00 -9.32 10.79
CA VAL A 151 12.67 -8.26 10.03
C VAL A 151 11.75 -7.06 9.81
N LEU A 152 10.52 -7.27 9.35
CA LEU A 152 9.56 -6.17 9.12
C LEU A 152 9.26 -5.39 10.41
N ARG A 153 9.06 -6.08 11.54
CA ARG A 153 8.89 -5.43 12.85
C ARG A 153 10.17 -4.75 13.33
N GLY A 154 11.34 -5.29 12.98
CA GLY A 154 12.63 -4.70 13.28
C GLY A 154 12.84 -3.37 12.54
N LEU A 155 12.38 -3.28 11.29
CA LEU A 155 12.41 -2.06 10.48
C LEU A 155 11.43 -1.00 11.02
N ASP A 156 10.17 -1.37 11.23
CA ASP A 156 9.13 -0.49 11.78
C ASP A 156 9.52 0.08 13.16
N GLY A 157 10.10 -0.79 14.01
CA GLY A 157 10.60 -0.40 15.33
C GLY A 157 11.93 0.36 15.33
N GLY A 158 12.56 0.59 14.18
CA GLY A 158 13.88 1.23 14.09
C GLY A 158 15.02 0.43 14.73
N LYS A 159 14.86 -0.89 14.91
CA LYS A 159 15.89 -1.76 15.50
C LYS A 159 16.91 -2.22 14.47
N ILE A 160 16.48 -2.31 13.21
CA ILE A 160 17.35 -2.56 12.08
C ILE A 160 17.70 -1.20 11.49
N GLU A 161 18.96 -0.82 11.61
CA GLU A 161 19.49 0.41 11.02
C GLU A 161 19.89 0.13 9.57
N LEU A 162 19.39 0.99 8.69
CA LEU A 162 19.72 1.03 7.27
C LEU A 162 20.62 2.27 7.05
N GLU A 163 21.65 2.15 6.22
CA GLU A 163 22.70 3.16 6.14
C GLU A 163 22.24 4.41 5.38
N ALA A 164 21.57 4.22 4.24
CA ALA A 164 21.17 5.30 3.36
C ALA A 164 19.68 5.65 3.46
N VAL A 165 18.83 4.72 3.90
CA VAL A 165 17.39 4.96 4.10
C VAL A 165 17.07 4.87 5.58
N ARG A 166 16.22 5.75 6.10
CA ARG A 166 15.75 5.62 7.49
C ARG A 166 14.79 4.43 7.56
N SER A 167 15.09 3.44 8.41
CA SER A 167 14.33 2.19 8.48
C SER A 167 12.84 2.37 8.74
N GLN A 168 12.45 3.32 9.58
CA GLN A 168 11.03 3.64 9.85
C GLN A 168 10.27 4.25 8.66
N PHE A 169 10.99 4.71 7.63
CA PHE A 169 10.40 5.27 6.41
C PHE A 169 10.35 4.27 5.25
N PHE A 170 10.86 3.04 5.44
CA PHE A 170 10.90 1.98 4.45
C PHE A 170 10.10 0.76 4.92
#